data_AF-A0A3D8SUX2-F1
#
_entry.id   AF-A0A3D8SUX2-F1
#
_cell.length_a   1.000
_cell.length_b   1.000
_cell.length_c   1.000
_cell.angle_alpha   90.00
_cell.angle_beta   90.00
_cell.angle_gamma   90.00
#
_symmetry.space_group_name_H-M   'P 1'
#
loop_
_entity.id
_entity.type
_entity.pdbx_description
1 polymer ?
#
loop_
_entity_poly.entity_id
_entity_poly.type
_entity_poly.pdbx_seq_one_letter_code
_entity_poly.pdbx_strand_id
1 'polypeptide(L)'
;MNPFAFAVSFAAFCTAQEGPSLNGPPQLPPGIIYEDLHLVPAFAKAHGVAMGIAFGVIFPLGAILLRVIRSKYGLYAHIGCQLLAYVLMIAGLATGIRVGKILDRLHNNGHTILGTVIVVFLLIQPFIGLWHHHQFKKTQSAGIWTHAHIWIGRIFLLLGLINGGTGLKLADNTTGGIISYAVVAGVFGVAYVAIAALRQGKVILKEKETTPEMAQT
;
A
#
# COMPACT_ATOMS: atom_id res chain seq x y z
N MET A 1 -3.44 7.74 30.93
CA MET A 1 -2.52 8.46 30.02
C MET A 1 -2.48 9.90 30.51
N ASN A 2 -1.30 10.39 30.94
CA ASN A 2 -1.19 11.62 31.75
C ASN A 2 -1.12 12.88 30.86
N PRO A 3 -2.03 13.88 31.02
CA PRO A 3 -2.04 15.10 30.21
C PRO A 3 -0.82 16.03 30.44
N PHE A 4 0.03 15.76 31.42
CA PHE A 4 1.19 16.60 31.74
C PHE A 4 2.38 16.47 30.78
N ALA A 5 2.46 15.39 29.97
CA ALA A 5 3.60 15.17 29.08
C ALA A 5 3.59 16.08 27.83
N PHE A 6 2.44 16.66 27.46
CA PHE A 6 2.34 17.54 26.29
C PHE A 6 2.71 19.00 26.60
N ALA A 7 2.55 19.42 27.86
CA ALA A 7 2.84 20.81 28.27
C ALA A 7 4.35 21.11 28.31
N VAL A 8 5.19 20.13 28.65
CA VAL A 8 6.64 20.32 28.77
C VAL A 8 7.31 20.48 27.40
N SER A 9 6.73 19.91 26.34
CA SER A 9 7.27 20.05 24.97
C SER A 9 6.87 21.37 24.29
N PHE A 10 5.83 22.06 24.78
CA PHE A 10 5.41 23.36 24.27
C PHE A 10 6.15 24.51 24.98
N ALA A 11 6.41 24.37 26.28
CA ALA A 11 7.18 25.36 27.05
C ALA A 11 8.65 25.45 26.60
N ALA A 12 9.27 24.34 26.20
CA ALA A 12 10.65 24.33 25.69
C ALA A 12 10.80 25.00 24.31
N PHE A 13 9.71 25.15 23.55
CA PHE A 13 9.71 25.90 22.29
C PHE A 13 9.55 27.41 22.52
N CYS A 14 8.97 27.83 23.65
CA CYS A 14 8.79 29.24 24.00
C CYS A 14 10.05 29.93 24.55
N THR A 15 11.13 29.20 24.88
CA THR A 15 12.34 29.79 25.48
C THR A 15 13.55 29.89 24.55
N ALA A 16 13.40 29.58 23.26
CA ALA A 16 14.55 29.44 22.34
C ALA A 16 14.77 30.61 21.35
N GLN A 17 14.11 31.77 21.50
CA GLN A 17 14.30 32.84 20.52
C GLN A 17 14.29 34.24 21.14
N GLU A 18 15.37 34.59 21.84
CA GLU A 18 15.71 35.99 22.14
C GLU A 18 17.09 36.35 21.55
N GLY A 19 17.09 37.09 20.43
CA GLY A 19 18.17 37.99 19.98
C GLY A 19 18.71 37.79 18.54
N PRO A 20 19.05 38.84 17.75
CA PRO A 20 18.75 40.28 17.88
C PRO A 20 17.76 40.79 16.79
N SER A 21 16.87 41.69 17.17
CA SER A 21 15.99 42.46 16.27
C SER A 21 16.78 43.48 15.45
N LEU A 22 16.56 43.63 14.13
CA LEU A 22 16.59 44.93 13.40
C LEU A 22 16.07 44.77 11.94
N ASN A 23 14.91 45.37 11.67
CA ASN A 23 14.38 45.83 10.35
C ASN A 23 14.28 44.82 9.19
N GLY A 24 13.18 44.06 9.16
CA GLY A 24 12.67 43.36 7.98
C GLY A 24 11.41 42.56 8.32
N PRO A 25 10.51 42.26 7.37
CA PRO A 25 9.45 41.28 7.61
C PRO A 25 10.09 39.96 8.08
N PRO A 26 9.42 39.16 8.92
CA PRO A 26 9.93 37.87 9.35
C PRO A 26 10.43 37.09 8.12
N GLN A 27 11.73 36.78 8.08
CA GLN A 27 12.31 35.96 7.03
C GLN A 27 11.76 34.55 7.25
N LEU A 28 10.66 34.25 6.57
CA LEU A 28 10.05 32.93 6.58
C LEU A 28 11.11 31.92 6.11
N PRO A 29 11.22 30.73 6.74
CA PRO A 29 12.15 29.72 6.29
C PRO A 29 11.91 29.46 4.79
N PRO A 30 12.95 29.55 3.94
CA PRO A 30 12.79 29.41 2.51
C PRO A 30 12.31 27.99 2.20
N GLY A 31 11.07 27.85 1.74
CA GLY A 31 10.50 26.58 1.29
C GLY A 31 9.10 26.24 1.79
N ILE A 32 8.56 26.94 2.79
CA ILE A 32 7.17 26.75 3.26
C ILE A 32 6.36 28.01 2.95
N ILE A 33 5.64 27.99 1.83
CA ILE A 33 4.68 29.03 1.51
C ILE A 33 3.36 28.63 2.19
N TYR A 34 2.99 29.36 3.25
CA TYR A 34 1.69 29.21 3.94
C TYR A 34 0.49 29.26 2.99
N GLU A 35 0.68 29.85 1.81
CA GLU A 35 -0.27 29.86 0.71
C GLU A 35 -0.80 28.48 0.36
N ASP A 36 0.01 27.41 0.38
CA ASP A 36 -0.45 26.07 -0.02
C ASP A 36 -1.12 25.27 1.12
N LEU A 37 -1.10 25.78 2.36
CA LEU A 37 -1.57 25.02 3.53
C LEU A 37 -3.06 24.69 3.44
N HIS A 38 -3.87 25.56 2.85
CA HIS A 38 -5.31 25.35 2.66
C HIS A 38 -5.63 24.17 1.73
N LEU A 39 -4.67 23.70 0.92
CA LEU A 39 -4.84 22.58 0.00
C LEU A 39 -4.65 21.22 0.67
N VAL A 40 -4.00 21.19 1.85
CA VAL A 40 -3.66 19.95 2.56
C VAL A 40 -4.87 19.04 2.81
N PRO A 41 -6.02 19.53 3.31
CA PRO A 41 -7.17 18.67 3.57
C PRO A 41 -7.68 17.95 2.31
N ALA A 42 -7.73 18.66 1.18
CA ALA A 42 -8.17 18.12 -0.09
C ALA A 42 -7.20 17.05 -0.63
N PHE A 43 -5.90 17.36 -0.65
CA PHE A 43 -4.89 16.39 -1.12
C PHE A 43 -4.72 15.20 -0.19
N ALA A 44 -4.80 15.38 1.13
CA ALA A 44 -4.73 14.29 2.10
C ALA A 44 -5.92 13.34 1.96
N LYS A 45 -7.13 13.89 1.77
CA LYS A 45 -8.32 13.09 1.49
C LYS A 45 -8.21 12.35 0.16
N ALA A 46 -7.76 13.01 -0.90
CA ALA A 46 -7.55 12.38 -2.21
C ALA A 46 -6.52 11.24 -2.13
N HIS A 47 -5.40 11.47 -1.44
CA HIS A 47 -4.38 10.46 -1.17
C HIS A 47 -4.96 9.25 -0.44
N GLY A 48 -5.62 9.47 0.69
CA GLY A 48 -6.19 8.41 1.52
C GLY A 48 -7.23 7.57 0.79
N VAL A 49 -8.13 8.21 0.03
CA VAL A 49 -9.15 7.52 -0.77
C VAL A 49 -8.52 6.72 -1.91
N ALA A 50 -7.63 7.32 -2.70
CA ALA A 50 -7.00 6.65 -3.83
C ALA A 50 -6.15 5.45 -3.38
N MET A 51 -5.30 5.64 -2.37
CA MET A 51 -4.45 4.56 -1.83
C MET A 51 -5.29 3.50 -1.12
N GLY A 52 -6.32 3.90 -0.36
CA GLY A 52 -7.23 2.99 0.32
C GLY A 52 -7.97 2.07 -0.65
N ILE A 53 -8.49 2.60 -1.76
CA ILE A 53 -9.15 1.81 -2.80
C ILE A 53 -8.14 0.91 -3.52
N ALA A 54 -6.98 1.44 -3.90
CA ALA A 54 -5.97 0.67 -4.62
C ALA A 54 -5.50 -0.56 -3.82
N PHE A 55 -5.08 -0.34 -2.57
CA PHE A 55 -4.51 -1.40 -1.72
C PHE A 55 -5.56 -2.24 -1.01
N GLY A 56 -6.64 -1.64 -0.53
CA GLY A 56 -7.68 -2.36 0.22
C GLY A 56 -8.59 -3.19 -0.67
N VAL A 57 -8.75 -2.83 -1.95
CA VAL A 57 -9.77 -3.42 -2.84
C VAL A 57 -9.16 -3.92 -4.15
N ILE A 58 -8.63 -3.03 -4.99
CA ILE A 58 -8.38 -3.35 -6.41
C ILE A 58 -7.19 -4.32 -6.57
N PHE A 59 -6.08 -4.10 -5.88
CA PHE A 59 -4.94 -5.03 -5.91
C PHE A 59 -5.31 -6.44 -5.38
N PRO A 60 -5.95 -6.58 -4.20
CA PRO A 60 -6.45 -7.88 -3.72
C PRO A 60 -7.42 -8.53 -4.70
N LEU A 61 -8.36 -7.75 -5.25
CA LEU A 61 -9.36 -8.23 -6.21
C LEU A 61 -8.69 -8.82 -7.46
N GLY A 62 -7.73 -8.12 -8.05
CA GLY A 62 -6.98 -8.62 -9.20
C GLY A 62 -6.27 -9.95 -8.91
N ALA A 63 -5.74 -10.10 -7.70
CA ALA A 63 -5.11 -11.35 -7.28
C ALA A 63 -6.14 -12.48 -7.03
N ILE A 64 -7.31 -12.16 -6.48
CA ILE A 64 -8.41 -13.10 -6.28
C ILE A 64 -8.99 -13.58 -7.62
N LEU A 65 -9.23 -12.68 -8.57
CA LEU A 65 -9.81 -13.01 -9.88
C LEU A 65 -8.92 -13.99 -10.66
N LEU A 66 -7.60 -13.80 -10.62
CA LEU A 66 -6.64 -14.77 -11.18
C LEU A 66 -6.78 -16.17 -10.54
N ARG A 67 -7.23 -16.22 -9.28
CA ARG A 67 -7.47 -17.46 -8.55
C ARG A 67 -8.90 -18.01 -8.70
N VAL A 68 -9.86 -17.25 -9.19
CA VAL A 68 -11.21 -17.79 -9.40
C VAL A 68 -11.37 -18.21 -10.85
N ILE A 69 -10.96 -17.35 -11.78
CA ILE A 69 -11.17 -17.54 -13.22
C ILE A 69 -9.97 -18.27 -13.82
N ARG A 70 -10.10 -19.58 -14.02
CA ARG A 70 -9.03 -20.46 -14.57
C ARG A 70 -8.96 -20.43 -16.10
N SER A 71 -8.73 -19.25 -16.67
CA SER A 71 -8.61 -19.07 -18.12
C SER A 71 -7.81 -17.83 -18.46
N LYS A 72 -7.55 -17.60 -19.76
CA LYS A 72 -6.97 -16.35 -20.26
C LYS A 72 -7.72 -15.10 -19.78
N TYR A 73 -9.03 -15.21 -19.56
CA TYR A 73 -9.85 -14.11 -19.04
C TYR A 73 -9.51 -13.75 -17.58
N GLY A 74 -9.10 -14.73 -16.76
CA GLY A 74 -8.63 -14.45 -15.40
C GLY A 74 -7.30 -13.68 -15.39
N LEU A 75 -6.42 -13.98 -16.34
CA LEU A 75 -5.19 -13.21 -16.55
C LEU A 75 -5.48 -11.78 -17.01
N TYR A 76 -6.38 -11.59 -17.98
CA TYR A 76 -6.76 -10.25 -18.43
C TYR A 76 -7.43 -9.45 -17.32
N ALA A 77 -8.31 -10.08 -16.53
CA ALA A 77 -8.92 -9.45 -15.36
C ALA A 77 -7.87 -9.05 -14.33
N HIS A 78 -6.89 -9.92 -14.07
CA HIS A 78 -5.75 -9.58 -13.19
C HIS A 78 -5.01 -8.35 -13.71
N ILE A 79 -4.54 -8.37 -14.96
CA ILE A 79 -3.78 -7.26 -15.55
C ILE A 79 -4.60 -5.97 -15.52
N GLY A 80 -5.88 -6.02 -15.91
CA GLY A 80 -6.77 -4.85 -15.88
C GLY A 80 -6.94 -4.26 -14.48
N CYS A 81 -7.16 -5.10 -13.46
CA CYS A 81 -7.22 -4.64 -12.07
C CYS A 81 -5.89 -4.04 -11.62
N GLN A 82 -4.76 -4.69 -11.95
CA GLN A 82 -3.45 -4.17 -11.56
C GLN A 82 -3.18 -2.81 -12.18
N LEU A 83 -3.46 -2.63 -13.48
CA LEU A 83 -3.28 -1.33 -14.15
C LEU A 83 -4.14 -0.23 -13.51
N LEU A 84 -5.41 -0.53 -13.21
CA LEU A 84 -6.28 0.42 -12.51
C LEU A 84 -5.73 0.77 -11.12
N ALA A 85 -5.25 -0.22 -10.36
CA ALA A 85 -4.64 0.01 -9.06
C ALA A 85 -3.34 0.83 -9.16
N TYR A 86 -2.51 0.62 -10.20
CA TYR A 86 -1.31 1.44 -10.44
C TYR A 86 -1.66 2.89 -10.72
N VAL A 87 -2.70 3.16 -11.53
CA VAL A 87 -3.16 4.54 -11.79
C VAL A 87 -3.57 5.22 -10.48
N LEU A 88 -4.39 4.55 -9.67
CA LEU A 88 -4.81 5.07 -8.35
C LEU A 88 -3.63 5.24 -7.39
N MET A 89 -2.69 4.29 -7.38
CA MET A 89 -1.50 4.34 -6.53
C MET A 89 -0.58 5.50 -6.92
N ILE A 90 -0.38 5.76 -8.22
CA ILE A 90 0.45 6.88 -8.70
C ILE A 90 -0.22 8.22 -8.37
N ALA A 91 -1.54 8.34 -8.59
CA ALA A 91 -2.30 9.53 -8.21
C ALA A 91 -2.26 9.76 -6.68
N GLY A 92 -2.42 8.69 -5.90
CA GLY A 92 -2.27 8.69 -4.45
C GLY A 92 -0.87 9.12 -4.03
N LEU A 93 0.20 8.56 -4.62
CA LEU A 93 1.57 8.97 -4.34
C LEU A 93 1.79 10.45 -4.66
N ALA A 94 1.34 10.94 -5.81
CA ALA A 94 1.52 12.32 -6.22
C ALA A 94 0.88 13.30 -5.23
N THR A 95 -0.37 13.04 -4.83
CA THR A 95 -1.08 13.84 -3.81
C THR A 95 -0.44 13.72 -2.43
N GLY A 96 0.05 12.53 -2.05
CA GLY A 96 0.79 12.29 -0.81
C GLY A 96 2.12 13.03 -0.74
N ILE A 97 2.89 13.07 -1.84
CA ILE A 97 4.12 13.85 -1.95
C ILE A 97 3.82 15.34 -1.79
N ARG A 98 2.73 15.84 -2.40
CA ARG A 98 2.33 17.25 -2.24
C ARG A 98 2.06 17.59 -0.78
N VAL A 99 1.28 16.76 -0.07
CA VAL A 99 1.04 16.93 1.38
C VAL A 99 2.33 16.82 2.18
N GLY A 100 3.18 15.83 1.88
CA GLY A 100 4.45 15.62 2.56
C GLY A 100 5.43 16.78 2.40
N LYS A 101 5.41 17.48 1.25
CA LYS A 101 6.20 18.71 1.05
C LYS A 101 5.65 19.89 1.84
N ILE A 102 4.33 20.09 1.81
CA ILE A 102 3.68 21.23 2.52
C ILE A 102 3.87 21.11 4.04
N LEU A 103 3.79 19.89 4.57
CA LEU A 103 3.90 19.63 6.00
C LEU A 103 5.33 19.32 6.48
N ASP A 104 6.32 19.37 5.58
CA ASP A 104 7.70 18.93 5.82
C ASP A 104 7.80 17.54 6.48
N ARG A 105 7.04 16.58 5.91
CA ARG A 105 6.92 15.19 6.38
C ARG A 105 7.45 14.15 5.41
N LEU A 106 8.05 14.56 4.30
CA LEU A 106 8.37 13.65 3.21
C LEU A 106 9.42 12.61 3.60
N HIS A 107 10.44 12.99 4.37
CA HIS A 107 11.60 12.14 4.70
C HIS A 107 11.82 11.87 6.19
N ASN A 108 10.95 12.39 7.06
CA ASN A 108 11.09 12.29 8.53
C ASN A 108 9.91 11.57 9.20
N ASN A 109 9.02 10.94 8.43
CA ASN A 109 7.84 10.26 8.95
C ASN A 109 7.80 8.79 8.49
N GLY A 110 7.52 7.88 9.43
CA GLY A 110 7.49 6.45 9.14
C GLY A 110 6.48 6.05 8.05
N HIS A 111 5.33 6.71 7.97
CA HIS A 111 4.31 6.45 6.95
C HIS A 111 4.78 6.85 5.54
N THR A 112 5.46 8.00 5.40
CA THR A 112 5.94 8.50 4.11
C THR A 112 7.15 7.70 3.62
N ILE A 113 8.09 7.38 4.51
CA ILE A 113 9.25 6.54 4.20
C ILE A 113 8.80 5.14 3.78
N LEU A 114 8.01 4.46 4.60
CA LEU A 114 7.53 3.11 4.30
C LEU A 114 6.66 3.09 3.04
N GLY A 115 5.74 4.05 2.90
CA GLY A 115 4.89 4.19 1.72
C GLY A 115 5.69 4.36 0.43
N THR A 116 6.76 5.17 0.45
CA THR A 116 7.63 5.37 -0.71
C THR A 116 8.35 4.09 -1.09
N VAL A 117 8.92 3.38 -0.12
CA VAL A 117 9.57 2.07 -0.35
C VAL A 117 8.58 1.08 -0.97
N ILE A 118 7.36 0.99 -0.43
CA ILE A 118 6.32 0.09 -0.97
C ILE A 118 6.02 0.40 -2.42
N VAL A 119 5.81 1.67 -2.77
CA VAL A 119 5.49 2.07 -4.14
C VAL A 119 6.65 1.76 -5.09
N VAL A 120 7.90 2.01 -4.71
CA VAL A 120 9.07 1.68 -5.53
C VAL A 120 9.11 0.18 -5.87
N PHE A 121 8.97 -0.68 -4.87
CA PHE A 121 8.98 -2.14 -5.11
C PHE A 121 7.77 -2.60 -5.93
N LEU A 122 6.60 -2.00 -5.73
CA LEU A 122 5.43 -2.30 -6.57
C LEU A 122 5.62 -1.80 -8.00
N LEU A 123 6.25 -0.66 -8.27
CA LEU A 123 6.52 -0.22 -9.64
C LEU A 123 7.43 -1.18 -10.42
N ILE A 124 8.23 -2.00 -9.73
CA ILE A 124 9.06 -3.05 -10.35
C ILE A 124 8.21 -4.29 -10.68
N GLN A 125 7.12 -4.55 -9.96
CA GLN A 125 6.30 -5.77 -10.10
C GLN A 125 5.74 -6.03 -11.51
N PRO A 126 5.26 -5.04 -12.29
CA PRO A 126 4.75 -5.28 -13.64
C PRO A 126 5.83 -5.85 -14.56
N PHE A 127 7.07 -5.38 -14.44
CA PHE A 127 8.19 -5.85 -15.26
C PHE A 127 8.53 -7.31 -14.94
N ILE A 128 8.59 -7.66 -13.65
CA ILE A 128 8.77 -9.05 -13.21
C ILE A 128 7.59 -9.89 -13.70
N GLY A 129 6.36 -9.37 -13.57
CA GLY A 129 5.11 -9.97 -14.05
C GLY A 129 5.17 -10.37 -15.52
N LEU A 130 5.51 -9.42 -16.38
CA LEU A 130 5.67 -9.63 -17.82
C LEU A 130 6.76 -10.65 -18.12
N TRP A 131 7.91 -10.53 -17.47
CA TRP A 131 9.05 -11.42 -17.67
C TRP A 131 8.71 -12.86 -17.31
N HIS A 132 8.19 -13.10 -16.11
CA HIS A 132 7.88 -14.46 -15.68
C HIS A 132 6.70 -15.04 -16.46
N HIS A 133 5.73 -14.23 -16.89
CA HIS A 133 4.64 -14.71 -17.74
C HIS A 133 5.15 -15.18 -19.11
N HIS A 134 6.07 -14.42 -19.73
CA HIS A 134 6.71 -14.81 -20.98
C HIS A 134 7.48 -16.13 -20.85
N GLN A 135 8.22 -16.29 -19.76
CA GLN A 135 8.94 -17.54 -19.47
C GLN A 135 7.98 -18.70 -19.21
N PHE A 136 6.92 -18.48 -18.43
CA PHE A 136 5.91 -19.50 -18.14
C PHE A 136 5.21 -19.99 -19.42
N LYS A 137 4.93 -19.09 -20.38
CA LYS A 137 4.38 -19.49 -21.69
C LYS A 137 5.32 -20.43 -22.45
N LYS A 138 6.64 -20.28 -22.31
CA LYS A 138 7.64 -21.12 -22.97
C LYS A 138 7.88 -22.44 -22.26
N THR A 139 8.06 -22.40 -20.93
CA THR A 139 8.49 -23.58 -20.15
C THR A 139 7.34 -24.34 -19.52
N GLN A 140 6.13 -23.76 -19.46
CA GLN A 140 4.97 -24.27 -18.72
C GLN A 140 5.28 -24.59 -17.24
N SER A 141 6.33 -23.98 -16.69
CA SER A 141 6.83 -24.24 -15.33
C SER A 141 7.07 -22.96 -14.55
N ALA A 142 6.83 -23.00 -13.24
CA ALA A 142 7.10 -21.88 -12.35
C ALA A 142 8.60 -21.76 -12.08
N GLY A 143 9.24 -20.76 -12.71
CA GLY A 143 10.63 -20.41 -12.44
C GLY A 143 10.80 -19.49 -11.22
N ILE A 144 12.06 -19.18 -10.88
CA ILE A 144 12.44 -18.29 -9.77
C ILE A 144 11.69 -16.95 -9.82
N TRP A 145 11.57 -16.35 -11.01
CA TRP A 145 10.86 -15.08 -11.22
C TRP A 145 9.36 -15.15 -10.91
N THR A 146 8.74 -16.32 -11.08
CA THR A 146 7.32 -16.53 -10.72
C THR A 146 7.16 -16.48 -9.19
N HIS A 147 8.05 -17.15 -8.46
CA HIS A 147 8.05 -17.11 -7.00
C HIS A 147 8.37 -15.71 -6.47
N ALA A 148 9.36 -15.03 -7.05
CA ALA A 148 9.70 -13.65 -6.72
C ALA A 148 8.49 -12.71 -6.90
N HIS A 149 7.82 -12.76 -8.06
CA HIS A 149 6.62 -11.95 -8.33
C HIS A 149 5.53 -12.19 -7.28
N ILE A 150 5.22 -13.45 -6.98
CA ILE A 150 4.16 -13.81 -6.04
C ILE A 150 4.49 -13.34 -4.61
N TRP A 151 5.70 -13.62 -4.12
CA TRP A 151 6.06 -13.33 -2.73
C TRP A 151 6.31 -11.85 -2.49
N ILE A 152 7.00 -11.16 -3.39
CA ILE A 152 7.20 -9.72 -3.28
C ILE A 152 5.85 -9.02 -3.34
N GLY A 153 4.96 -9.38 -4.29
CA GLY A 153 3.61 -8.83 -4.34
C GLY A 153 2.83 -9.01 -3.04
N ARG A 154 2.89 -10.18 -2.40
CA ARG A 154 2.22 -10.43 -1.11
C ARG A 154 2.76 -9.57 0.02
N ILE A 155 4.08 -9.56 0.19
CA ILE A 155 4.72 -8.82 1.28
C ILE A 155 4.40 -7.33 1.16
N PHE A 156 4.56 -6.75 -0.03
CA PHE A 156 4.35 -5.33 -0.23
C PHE A 156 2.87 -4.91 -0.22
N LEU A 157 1.94 -5.80 -0.57
CA LEU A 157 0.51 -5.53 -0.35
C LEU A 157 0.15 -5.52 1.14
N LEU A 158 0.67 -6.46 1.93
CA LEU A 158 0.46 -6.47 3.38
C LEU A 158 1.07 -5.24 4.06
N LEU A 159 2.31 -4.88 3.69
CA LEU A 159 2.94 -3.65 4.16
C LEU A 159 2.16 -2.41 3.73
N GLY A 160 1.58 -2.41 2.52
CA GLY A 160 0.67 -1.36 2.05
C GLY A 160 -0.57 -1.19 2.90
N LEU A 161 -1.20 -2.29 3.32
CA LEU A 161 -2.34 -2.26 4.26
C LEU A 161 -1.93 -1.70 5.63
N ILE A 162 -0.80 -2.15 6.17
CA ILE A 162 -0.27 -1.64 7.45
C ILE A 162 0.02 -0.15 7.31
N ASN A 163 0.65 0.28 6.21
CA ASN A 163 0.96 1.66 5.95
C ASN A 163 -0.30 2.53 5.76
N GLY A 164 -1.37 1.98 5.17
CA GLY A 164 -2.66 2.65 5.13
C GLY A 164 -3.21 2.92 6.54
N GLY A 165 -3.11 1.94 7.45
CA GLY A 165 -3.47 2.11 8.85
C GLY A 165 -2.65 3.19 9.58
N THR A 166 -1.33 3.24 9.36
CA THR A 166 -0.49 4.32 9.93
C THR A 166 -0.84 5.69 9.36
N GLY A 167 -1.22 5.75 8.07
CA GLY A 167 -1.69 6.98 7.41
C GLY A 167 -3.00 7.50 8.01
N LEU A 168 -3.95 6.61 8.30
CA LEU A 168 -5.20 6.98 8.99
C LEU A 168 -4.95 7.52 10.40
N LYS A 169 -4.00 6.92 11.13
CA LYS A 169 -3.57 7.42 12.43
C LYS A 169 -2.89 8.80 12.31
N LEU A 170 -2.04 9.00 11.30
CA LEU A 170 -1.35 10.27 11.06
C LEU A 170 -2.32 11.39 10.66
N ALA A 171 -3.41 11.05 9.98
CA ALA A 171 -4.46 11.98 9.58
C ALA A 171 -5.45 12.29 10.72
N ASP A 172 -5.26 11.74 11.93
CA ASP A 172 -6.20 11.80 13.04
C ASP A 172 -7.64 11.47 12.60
N ASN A 173 -7.77 10.40 11.81
CA ASN A 173 -9.03 10.09 11.13
C ASN A 173 -10.10 9.64 12.13
N THR A 174 -11.36 9.87 11.77
CA THR A 174 -12.51 9.44 12.56
C THR A 174 -12.48 7.93 12.85
N THR A 175 -12.99 7.53 14.02
CA THR A 175 -13.15 6.12 14.40
C THR A 175 -13.92 5.34 13.34
N GLY A 176 -14.98 5.93 12.78
CA GLY A 176 -15.76 5.32 11.70
C GLY A 176 -14.94 5.07 10.43
N GLY A 177 -14.08 6.01 10.03
CA GLY A 177 -13.19 5.82 8.88
C GLY A 177 -12.12 4.75 9.11
N ILE A 178 -11.56 4.67 10.32
CA ILE A 178 -10.61 3.60 10.71
C ILE A 178 -11.30 2.23 10.67
N ILE A 179 -12.50 2.12 11.25
CA ILE A 179 -13.29 0.88 11.23
C ILE A 179 -13.63 0.49 9.79
N SER A 180 -14.09 1.43 8.98
CA SER A 180 -14.47 1.17 7.57
C SER A 180 -13.30 0.63 6.77
N TYR A 181 -12.12 1.24 6.93
CA TYR A 181 -10.89 0.76 6.32
C TYR A 181 -10.53 -0.66 6.77
N ALA A 182 -10.55 -0.91 8.08
CA ALA A 182 -10.21 -2.21 8.66
C ALA A 182 -11.18 -3.31 8.19
N VAL A 183 -12.48 -3.03 8.14
CA VAL A 183 -13.50 -3.98 7.66
C VAL A 183 -13.29 -4.31 6.19
N VAL A 184 -13.13 -3.30 5.32
CA VAL A 184 -12.92 -3.52 3.89
C VAL A 184 -11.63 -4.31 3.63
N ALA A 185 -10.51 -3.87 4.23
CA ALA A 185 -9.24 -4.56 4.12
C ALA A 185 -9.31 -6.00 4.67
N GLY A 186 -10.02 -6.20 5.79
CA GLY A 186 -10.26 -7.50 6.41
C GLY A 186 -11.06 -8.44 5.51
N VAL A 187 -12.14 -7.98 4.89
CA VAL A 187 -12.97 -8.78 3.98
C VAL A 187 -12.16 -9.25 2.78
N PHE A 188 -11.43 -8.35 2.11
CA PHE A 188 -10.59 -8.73 0.97
C PHE A 188 -9.42 -9.64 1.38
N GLY A 189 -8.81 -9.39 2.56
CA GLY A 189 -7.75 -10.23 3.11
C GLY A 189 -8.23 -11.65 3.41
N VAL A 190 -9.35 -11.79 4.11
CA VAL A 190 -9.96 -13.09 4.42
C VAL A 190 -10.38 -13.82 3.14
N ALA A 191 -11.02 -13.13 2.20
CA ALA A 191 -11.40 -13.72 0.91
C ALA A 191 -10.18 -14.25 0.15
N TYR A 192 -9.08 -13.48 0.11
CA TYR A 192 -7.83 -13.91 -0.50
C TYR A 192 -7.27 -15.17 0.15
N VAL A 193 -7.16 -15.18 1.49
CA VAL A 193 -6.58 -16.30 2.25
C VAL A 193 -7.46 -17.54 2.11
N ALA A 194 -8.77 -17.42 2.23
CA ALA A 194 -9.71 -18.53 2.06
C ALA A 194 -9.58 -19.17 0.67
N ILE A 195 -9.57 -18.36 -0.39
CA ILE A 195 -9.42 -18.88 -1.76
C ILE A 195 -8.04 -19.52 -1.97
N ALA A 196 -6.99 -18.96 -1.38
CA ALA A 196 -5.65 -19.54 -1.45
C ALA A 196 -5.57 -20.89 -0.72
N ALA A 197 -6.15 -21.00 0.47
CA ALA A 197 -6.18 -22.23 1.27
C ALA A 197 -6.99 -23.34 0.60
N LEU A 198 -8.20 -23.02 0.11
CA LEU A 198 -9.04 -23.96 -0.64
C LEU A 198 -8.33 -24.53 -1.87
N ARG A 199 -7.51 -23.71 -2.55
CA ARG A 199 -6.73 -24.16 -3.70
C ARG A 199 -5.62 -25.12 -3.31
N GLN A 200 -4.88 -24.83 -2.24
CA GLN A 200 -3.82 -25.73 -1.76
C GLN A 200 -4.41 -27.07 -1.30
N GLY A 201 -5.54 -27.04 -0.57
CA GLY A 201 -6.25 -28.26 -0.16
C GLY A 201 -6.65 -29.14 -1.35
N LYS A 202 -7.23 -28.57 -2.41
CA LYS A 202 -7.61 -29.33 -3.62
C LYS A 202 -6.41 -29.98 -4.33
N VAL A 203 -5.25 -29.32 -4.34
CA VAL A 203 -4.03 -29.88 -4.96
C VAL A 203 -3.53 -31.09 -4.14
N ILE A 204 -3.47 -30.94 -2.82
CA ILE A 204 -3.02 -32.01 -1.91
C ILE A 204 -3.95 -33.23 -1.97
N LEU A 205 -5.27 -33.02 -1.99
CA LEU A 205 -6.24 -34.11 -2.11
C LEU A 205 -6.07 -34.86 -3.42
N LYS A 206 -5.91 -34.15 -4.54
CA LYS A 206 -5.67 -34.77 -5.84
C LYS A 206 -4.39 -35.60 -5.88
N GLU A 207 -3.32 -35.11 -5.28
CA GLU A 207 -2.05 -35.85 -5.15
C GLU A 207 -2.25 -37.15 -4.34
N LYS A 208 -2.95 -37.06 -3.20
CA LYS A 208 -3.28 -38.22 -2.36
C LYS A 208 -4.17 -39.26 -3.04
N GLU A 209 -5.04 -38.87 -3.97
CA GLU A 209 -5.84 -39.82 -4.76
C GLU A 209 -5.00 -40.53 -5.83
N THR A 210 -3.99 -39.86 -6.40
CA THR A 210 -3.19 -40.38 -7.52
C THR A 210 -2.05 -41.29 -7.05
N THR A 211 -1.45 -41.03 -5.88
CA THR A 211 -0.34 -41.84 -5.34
C THR A 211 -0.71 -43.30 -4.97
N PRO A 212 -1.84 -43.61 -4.33
CA PRO A 212 -2.20 -44.99 -3.98
C PRO A 212 -2.56 -45.85 -5.20
N GLU A 213 -3.07 -45.27 -6.29
CA GLU A 213 -3.34 -45.98 -7.55
C GLU A 213 -2.04 -46.45 -8.23
N MET A 214 -1.00 -45.62 -8.23
CA MET A 214 0.33 -45.93 -8.79
C MET A 214 1.14 -46.93 -7.96
N ALA A 215 0.80 -47.10 -6.67
CA ALA A 215 1.46 -48.07 -5.80
C ALA A 215 0.90 -49.50 -5.94
N GLN A 216 -0.20 -49.68 -6.70
CA GLN A 216 -0.87 -50.96 -6.90
C GLN A 216 -0.67 -51.55 -8.32
N THR A 217 0.10 -50.87 -9.19
CA THR A 217 0.48 -51.29 -10.55
C THR A 217 1.96 -51.57 -10.65
#